data_AF-A0A954RY58-F1
#
_entry.id   AF-A0A954RY58-F1
#
_cell.length_a   1.000
_cell.length_b   1.000
_cell.length_c   1.000
_cell.angle_alpha   90.00
_cell.angle_beta   90.00
_cell.angle_gamma   90.00
#
_symmetry.space_group_name_H-M   'P 1'
#
loop_
_entity.id
_entity.type
_entity.pdbx_description
1 polymer ?
#
loop_
_entity_poly.entity_id
_entity_poly.type
_entity_poly.pdbx_seq_one_letter_code
_entity_poly.pdbx_strand_id
1 'polypeptide(L)'
;YRAYFDYDIEITEADGTVHAFSHVASSGSGGETQTPYYVAMLASLARVYRVRGGQGSQAALVAFDEPFQKMDESNIAATLRLAHRLGLQVLLAAPKDRCHQLLPAMGTATCLLVLRDGNRVLLEPFQRFSKDVLEPIVAPTQEDETRLIMPTKPKTVK
;
A
#
# COMPACT_ATOMS: atom_id res chain seq x y z
N TYR A 1 31.33 -5.17 24.48
CA TYR A 1 31.92 -5.84 23.30
C TYR A 1 30.93 -5.69 22.14
N ARG A 2 31.34 -5.12 20.99
CA ARG A 2 30.49 -5.08 19.77
C ARG A 2 30.73 -6.38 19.01
N ALA A 3 29.69 -7.21 18.85
CA ALA A 3 29.76 -8.36 17.97
C ALA A 3 29.57 -7.85 16.53
N TYR A 4 30.64 -7.87 15.74
CA TYR A 4 30.56 -7.67 14.31
C TYR A 4 30.15 -9.00 13.69
N PHE A 5 29.02 -9.00 13.00
CA PHE A 5 28.52 -10.14 12.25
C PHE A 5 28.67 -9.83 10.78
N ASP A 6 29.17 -10.80 10.03
CA ASP A 6 29.15 -10.80 8.58
C ASP A 6 27.87 -11.52 8.13
N TYR A 7 27.09 -10.89 7.26
CA TYR A 7 25.81 -11.41 6.78
C TYR A 7 25.78 -11.30 5.26
N ASP A 8 25.37 -12.38 4.61
CA ASP A 8 25.09 -12.40 3.17
C ASP A 8 23.71 -13.02 2.91
N ILE A 9 23.17 -12.79 1.73
CA ILE A 9 21.88 -13.32 1.29
C ILE A 9 22.15 -14.42 0.26
N GLU A 10 21.73 -15.64 0.56
CA GLU A 10 21.71 -16.71 -0.44
C GLU A 10 20.46 -16.58 -1.31
N ILE A 11 20.67 -16.50 -2.62
CA ILE A 11 19.63 -16.51 -3.64
C ILE A 11 19.61 -17.91 -4.23
N THR A 12 18.46 -18.58 -4.14
CA THR A 12 18.24 -19.89 -4.76
C THR A 12 17.35 -19.71 -5.99
N GLU A 13 17.88 -20.06 -7.16
CA GLU A 13 17.12 -20.07 -8.41
C GLU A 13 16.25 -21.32 -8.54
N ALA A 14 15.32 -21.30 -9.50
CA ALA A 14 14.35 -22.37 -9.68
C ALA A 14 14.99 -23.71 -10.10
N ASP A 15 16.18 -23.68 -10.69
CA ASP A 15 16.97 -24.86 -11.06
C ASP A 15 17.78 -25.44 -9.89
N GLY A 16 17.71 -24.82 -8.71
CA GLY A 16 18.45 -25.21 -7.52
C GLY A 16 19.85 -24.59 -7.41
N THR A 17 20.25 -23.75 -8.36
CA THR A 17 21.51 -23.02 -8.29
C THR A 17 21.46 -22.00 -7.15
N VAL A 18 22.52 -21.94 -6.35
CA VAL A 18 22.63 -21.02 -5.22
C VAL A 18 23.75 -20.01 -5.49
N HIS A 19 23.42 -18.74 -5.33
CA HIS A 19 24.38 -17.64 -5.46
C HIS A 19 24.31 -16.72 -4.24
N ALA A 20 25.46 -16.25 -3.79
CA ALA A 20 25.53 -15.19 -2.79
C ALA A 20 25.17 -13.84 -3.45
N PHE A 21 24.31 -13.05 -2.81
CA PHE A 21 23.92 -11.74 -3.32
C PHE A 21 25.12 -10.82 -3.51
N SER A 22 26.09 -10.87 -2.60
CA SER A 22 27.36 -10.12 -2.71
C SER A 22 28.10 -10.33 -4.04
N HIS A 23 27.94 -11.50 -4.67
CA HIS A 23 28.55 -11.85 -5.96
C HIS A 23 27.74 -11.40 -7.18
N VAL A 24 26.42 -11.24 -7.03
CA VAL A 24 25.48 -10.97 -8.16
C VAL A 24 24.99 -9.52 -8.16
N ALA A 25 25.16 -8.81 -7.04
CA ALA A 25 24.73 -7.42 -6.84
C ALA A 25 25.27 -6.42 -7.88
N SER A 26 26.37 -6.75 -8.58
CA SER A 26 26.95 -5.91 -9.63
C SER A 26 26.39 -6.16 -11.04
N SER A 27 25.62 -7.23 -11.26
CA SER A 27 25.19 -7.68 -12.60
C SER A 27 23.68 -7.79 -12.81
N GLY A 28 22.88 -7.65 -11.75
CA GLY A 28 21.42 -7.76 -11.81
C GLY A 28 20.71 -6.51 -12.33
N SER A 29 19.49 -6.68 -12.85
CA SER A 29 18.59 -5.58 -13.17
C SER A 29 18.23 -4.76 -11.92
N GLY A 30 17.72 -3.55 -12.12
CA GLY A 30 17.34 -2.65 -11.03
C GLY A 30 16.35 -3.24 -10.01
N GLY A 31 15.52 -4.22 -10.41
CA GLY A 31 14.59 -4.92 -9.51
C GLY A 31 15.22 -6.06 -8.72
N GLU A 32 16.05 -6.87 -9.39
CA GLU A 32 16.78 -8.01 -8.77
C GLU A 32 17.76 -7.54 -7.69
N THR A 33 18.29 -6.31 -7.83
CA THR A 33 19.19 -5.72 -6.84
C THR A 33 18.45 -5.13 -5.63
N GLN A 34 17.17 -4.76 -5.78
CA GLN A 34 16.40 -4.08 -4.73
C GLN A 34 15.68 -5.05 -3.79
N THR A 35 15.16 -6.19 -4.29
CA THR A 35 14.47 -7.18 -3.44
C THR A 35 15.32 -7.63 -2.25
N PRO A 36 16.61 -7.98 -2.41
CA PRO A 36 17.45 -8.43 -1.30
C PRO A 36 17.66 -7.33 -0.24
N TYR A 37 17.73 -6.06 -0.66
CA TYR A 37 17.81 -4.92 0.26
C TYR A 37 16.57 -4.85 1.17
N TYR A 38 15.37 -4.98 0.61
CA TYR A 38 14.15 -4.98 1.41
C TYR A 38 14.08 -6.19 2.35
N VAL A 39 14.52 -7.37 1.91
CA VAL A 39 14.58 -8.56 2.78
C VAL A 39 15.48 -8.32 3.98
N ALA A 40 16.71 -7.83 3.77
CA ALA A 40 17.66 -7.54 4.84
C ALA A 40 17.12 -6.47 5.81
N MET A 41 16.53 -5.41 5.27
CA MET A 41 15.96 -4.32 6.06
C MET A 41 14.80 -4.79 6.95
N LEU A 42 13.83 -5.50 6.37
CA LEU A 42 12.68 -6.02 7.12
C LEU A 42 13.11 -7.02 8.19
N ALA A 43 14.04 -7.94 7.87
CA ALA A 43 14.57 -8.89 8.84
C ALA A 43 15.28 -8.17 10.01
N SER A 44 16.06 -7.14 9.71
CA SER A 44 16.74 -6.31 10.71
C SER A 44 15.76 -5.58 11.62
N LEU A 45 14.72 -4.96 11.06
CA LEU A 45 13.67 -4.29 11.81
C LEU A 45 12.90 -5.26 12.71
N ALA A 46 12.48 -6.40 12.16
CA ALA A 46 11.80 -7.45 12.90
C ALA A 46 12.65 -7.95 14.07
N ARG A 47 13.96 -8.10 13.88
CA ARG A 47 14.90 -8.44 14.95
C ARG A 47 14.93 -7.35 16.02
N VAL A 48 15.03 -6.07 15.66
CA VAL A 48 15.07 -4.98 16.65
C VAL A 48 13.78 -4.94 17.49
N TYR A 49 12.62 -5.10 16.85
CA TYR A 49 11.35 -5.18 17.57
C TYR A 49 11.26 -6.40 18.50
N ARG A 50 11.79 -7.56 18.09
CA ARG A 50 11.78 -8.80 18.89
C ARG A 50 12.87 -8.86 19.98
N VAL A 51 14.01 -8.19 19.78
CA VAL A 51 15.13 -8.14 20.75
C VAL A 51 14.76 -7.31 21.99
N ARG A 52 13.69 -6.50 21.94
CA ARG A 52 13.15 -5.77 23.10
C ARG A 52 12.08 -6.54 23.88
N GLY A 53 12.09 -7.88 23.79
CA GLY A 53 11.10 -8.82 24.32
C GLY A 53 10.79 -8.73 25.83
N GLY A 54 10.07 -7.69 26.24
CA GLY A 54 9.14 -7.74 27.35
C GLY A 54 7.78 -8.18 26.81
N GLN A 55 7.12 -9.11 27.49
CA GLN A 55 5.88 -9.77 27.09
C GLN A 55 4.68 -8.81 26.93
N GLY A 56 4.63 -8.08 25.82
CA GLY A 56 3.52 -7.21 25.46
C GLY A 56 3.38 -7.12 23.94
N SER A 57 2.15 -6.94 23.47
CA SER A 57 1.88 -6.56 22.08
C SER A 57 2.55 -5.21 21.83
N GLN A 58 3.68 -5.20 21.13
CA GLN A 58 4.39 -3.99 20.75
C GLN A 58 4.08 -3.68 19.30
N ALA A 59 3.74 -2.42 19.01
CA ALA A 59 3.60 -1.94 17.64
C ALA A 59 4.96 -1.99 16.93
N ALA A 60 5.02 -2.72 15.81
CA ALA A 60 6.23 -2.86 15.00
C ALA A 60 6.01 -2.18 13.64
N LEU A 61 6.16 -0.86 13.61
CA LEU A 61 5.84 -0.02 12.45
C LEU A 61 7.04 0.12 11.50
N VAL A 62 6.79 0.02 10.20
CA VAL A 62 7.77 0.33 9.16
C VAL A 62 7.14 1.30 8.18
N ALA A 63 7.77 2.45 7.99
CA ALA A 63 7.33 3.46 7.05
C ALA A 63 8.29 3.52 5.86
N PHE A 64 7.73 3.52 4.65
CA PHE A 64 8.48 3.72 3.43
C PHE A 64 7.96 4.92 2.67
N ASP A 65 8.87 5.80 2.28
CA ASP A 65 8.61 6.87 1.32
C ASP A 65 9.05 6.42 -0.06
N GLU A 66 8.16 6.56 -1.04
CA GLU A 66 8.31 6.08 -2.41
C GLU A 66 8.85 4.64 -2.52
N PRO A 67 8.25 3.64 -1.85
CA PRO A 67 8.78 2.28 -1.75
C PRO A 67 8.86 1.56 -3.10
N PHE A 68 9.69 0.52 -3.20
CA PHE A 68 9.69 -0.46 -4.29
C PHE A 68 9.90 0.12 -5.69
N GLN A 69 10.67 1.21 -5.81
CA GLN A 69 11.08 1.71 -7.12
C GLN A 69 11.83 0.60 -7.88
N LYS A 70 11.52 0.44 -9.17
CA LYS A 70 12.14 -0.56 -10.06
C LYS A 70 11.85 -2.03 -9.72
N MET A 71 10.94 -2.31 -8.78
CA MET A 71 10.43 -3.67 -8.53
C MET A 71 9.13 -3.89 -9.31
N ASP A 72 8.94 -5.12 -9.79
CA ASP A 72 7.67 -5.55 -10.38
C ASP A 72 6.62 -5.88 -9.31
N GLU A 73 5.38 -6.13 -9.75
CA GLU A 73 4.24 -6.41 -8.86
C GLU A 73 4.43 -7.68 -8.02
N SER A 74 5.06 -8.71 -8.57
CA SER A 74 5.29 -9.99 -7.88
C SER A 74 6.30 -9.82 -6.75
N ASN A 75 7.40 -9.12 -6.98
CA ASN A 75 8.41 -8.84 -5.96
C ASN A 75 7.89 -7.90 -4.87
N ILE A 76 7.08 -6.90 -5.23
CA ILE A 76 6.38 -6.03 -4.27
C ILE A 76 5.48 -6.87 -3.36
N ALA A 77 4.64 -7.73 -3.95
CA ALA A 77 3.73 -8.59 -3.19
C ALA A 77 4.49 -9.56 -2.28
N ALA A 78 5.59 -10.17 -2.76
CA ALA A 78 6.43 -11.05 -1.95
C ALA A 78 7.04 -10.29 -0.75
N THR A 79 7.53 -9.08 -0.97
CA THR A 79 8.16 -8.25 0.06
C THR A 79 7.16 -7.79 1.12
N LEU A 80 5.97 -7.34 0.72
CA LEU A 80 4.91 -6.96 1.65
C LEU A 80 4.39 -8.16 2.46
N ARG A 81 4.25 -9.34 1.82
CA ARG A 81 3.91 -10.58 2.53
C ARG A 81 4.98 -10.97 3.55
N LEU A 82 6.26 -10.80 3.23
CA LEU A 82 7.35 -11.01 4.17
C LEU A 82 7.21 -10.08 5.38
N ALA A 83 6.99 -8.78 5.16
CA ALA A 83 6.79 -7.82 6.25
C ALA A 83 5.65 -8.24 7.18
N HIS A 84 4.51 -8.64 6.61
CA HIS A 84 3.36 -9.14 7.38
C HIS A 84 3.72 -10.40 8.19
N ARG A 85 4.42 -11.39 7.59
CA ARG A 85 4.86 -12.61 8.29
C ARG A 85 5.85 -12.33 9.42
N LEU A 86 6.63 -11.26 9.31
CA LEU A 86 7.54 -10.80 10.36
C LEU A 86 6.83 -10.03 11.48
N GLY A 87 5.51 -9.82 11.38
CA GLY A 87 4.71 -9.08 12.36
C GLY A 87 4.86 -7.56 12.24
N LEU A 88 5.33 -7.07 11.09
CA LEU A 88 5.52 -5.64 10.83
C LEU A 88 4.25 -5.01 10.27
N GLN A 89 3.87 -3.86 10.80
CA GLN A 89 2.80 -3.01 10.30
C GLN A 89 3.40 -1.97 9.35
N VAL A 90 2.98 -2.00 8.08
CA VAL A 90 3.62 -1.23 7.01
C VAL A 90 2.80 0.02 6.66
N LEU A 91 3.47 1.17 6.65
CA LEU A 91 2.95 2.45 6.15
C LEU A 91 3.69 2.80 4.85
N LEU A 92 2.94 3.00 3.76
CA LEU A 92 3.51 3.37 2.47
C LEU A 92 3.04 4.77 2.08
N ALA A 93 3.99 5.66 1.78
CA ALA A 93 3.74 6.91 1.10
C ALA A 93 4.14 6.74 -0.37
N ALA A 94 3.19 6.90 -1.29
CA ALA A 94 3.45 6.76 -2.71
C ALA A 94 2.59 7.73 -3.53
N PRO A 95 3.08 8.19 -4.69
CA PRO A 95 2.27 8.95 -5.64
C PRO A 95 1.03 8.16 -6.08
N LYS A 96 -0.05 8.89 -6.39
CA LYS A 96 -1.35 8.32 -6.82
C LYS A 96 -1.20 7.32 -7.98
N ASP A 97 -0.28 7.59 -8.89
CA ASP A 97 -0.10 6.81 -10.11
C ASP A 97 0.45 5.42 -9.82
N ARG A 98 0.98 5.18 -8.61
CA ARG A 98 1.50 3.87 -8.17
C ARG A 98 0.49 3.05 -7.38
N CYS A 99 -0.68 3.61 -7.05
CA CYS A 99 -1.72 2.89 -6.30
C CYS A 99 -2.17 1.61 -7.01
N HIS A 100 -2.19 1.60 -8.36
CA HIS A 100 -2.58 0.41 -9.12
C HIS A 100 -1.65 -0.78 -8.89
N GLN A 101 -0.35 -0.52 -8.68
CA GLN A 101 0.70 -1.51 -8.45
C GLN A 101 0.74 -1.97 -6.97
N LEU A 102 0.57 -1.02 -6.03
CA LEU A 102 0.72 -1.28 -4.60
C LEU A 102 -0.52 -1.89 -3.95
N LEU A 103 -1.72 -1.38 -4.27
CA LEU A 103 -2.95 -1.80 -3.59
C LEU A 103 -3.26 -3.29 -3.72
N PRO A 104 -3.11 -3.94 -4.90
CA PRO A 104 -3.33 -5.38 -5.01
C PRO A 104 -2.39 -6.21 -4.11
N ALA A 105 -1.18 -5.71 -3.88
CA ALA A 105 -0.15 -6.39 -3.10
C ALA A 105 -0.35 -6.26 -1.58
N MET A 106 -1.06 -5.23 -1.11
CA MET A 106 -1.24 -4.97 0.32
C MET A 106 -2.37 -5.78 0.98
N GLY A 107 -3.26 -6.40 0.20
CA GLY A 107 -4.40 -7.15 0.73
C GLY A 107 -5.40 -6.24 1.45
N THR A 108 -5.41 -6.27 2.79
CA THR A 108 -6.24 -5.39 3.61
C THR A 108 -5.46 -4.14 4.01
N ALA A 109 -5.65 -3.05 3.26
CA ALA A 109 -5.01 -1.78 3.53
C ALA A 109 -6.01 -0.62 3.58
N THR A 110 -5.76 0.30 4.51
CA THR A 110 -6.41 1.60 4.49
C THR A 110 -5.61 2.51 3.57
N CYS A 111 -6.18 2.90 2.43
CA CYS A 111 -5.57 3.85 1.52
C CYS A 111 -6.19 5.23 1.76
N LEU A 112 -5.34 6.24 1.92
CA LEU A 112 -5.75 7.62 2.10
C LEU A 112 -5.20 8.45 0.94
N LEU A 113 -6.07 9.20 0.28
CA LEU A 113 -5.68 10.23 -0.68
C LEU A 113 -5.32 11.49 0.10
N VAL A 114 -4.09 11.97 -0.10
CA VAL A 114 -3.60 13.20 0.51
C VAL A 114 -3.68 14.32 -0.52
N LEU A 115 -4.55 15.29 -0.28
CA LEU A 115 -4.72 16.48 -1.10
C LEU A 115 -4.12 17.68 -0.36
N ARG A 116 -3.34 18.50 -1.06
CA ARG A 116 -2.74 19.73 -0.52
C ARG A 116 -3.31 20.94 -1.25
N ASP A 117 -3.88 21.87 -0.50
CA ASP A 117 -4.33 23.17 -0.98
C ASP A 117 -3.65 24.28 -0.18
N GLY A 118 -2.60 24.86 -0.74
CA GLY A 118 -1.69 25.77 -0.04
C GLY A 118 -1.11 25.13 1.23
N ASN A 119 -1.51 25.64 2.40
CA ASN A 119 -1.09 25.13 3.71
C ASN A 119 -2.11 24.19 4.36
N ARG A 120 -3.17 23.79 3.65
CA ARG A 120 -4.18 22.84 4.11
C ARG A 120 -3.87 21.46 3.54
N VAL A 121 -4.04 20.45 4.38
CA VAL A 121 -3.96 19.04 3.99
C VAL A 121 -5.32 18.41 4.25
N LEU A 122 -5.92 17.85 3.20
CA LEU A 122 -7.16 17.09 3.26
C LEU A 122 -6.83 15.60 3.06
N LEU A 123 -7.39 14.76 3.91
CA LEU A 123 -7.25 13.31 3.85
C LEU A 123 -8.62 12.71 3.51
N GLU A 124 -8.69 11.97 2.42
CA GLU A 124 -9.91 11.27 1.99
C GLU A 124 -9.65 9.77 1.89
N PRO A 125 -10.58 8.90 2.29
CA PRO A 125 -10.47 7.47 2.02
C PRO A 125 -10.41 7.23 0.51
N PHE A 126 -9.37 6.52 0.05
CA PHE A 126 -9.26 6.12 -1.34
C PHE A 126 -9.84 4.72 -1.52
N GLN A 127 -10.96 4.63 -2.24
CA GLN A 127 -11.55 3.37 -2.66
C GLN A 127 -11.33 3.18 -4.15
N ARG A 128 -10.80 2.02 -4.54
CA ARG A 128 -10.72 1.63 -5.94
C ARG A 128 -12.12 1.25 -6.40
N PHE A 129 -12.77 2.09 -7.19
CA PHE A 129 -13.97 1.70 -7.91
C PHE A 129 -13.57 0.64 -8.95
N SER A 130 -14.09 -0.60 -8.81
CA SER A 130 -13.98 -1.57 -9.91
C SER A 130 -14.84 -1.08 -11.07
N LYS A 131 -14.45 -1.42 -12.31
CA LYS A 131 -15.24 -1.09 -13.51
C LYS A 131 -16.66 -1.69 -13.47
N ASP A 132 -16.93 -2.64 -12.58
CA ASP A 132 -18.23 -3.28 -12.42
C ASP A 132 -19.23 -2.47 -11.57
N VAL A 133 -18.78 -1.37 -10.96
CA VAL A 133 -19.62 -0.48 -10.11
C VAL A 133 -20.00 0.82 -10.82
N LEU A 134 -19.50 1.04 -12.04
CA LEU A 134 -19.91 2.16 -12.89
C LEU A 134 -21.12 1.76 -13.74
N GLU A 135 -22.27 1.46 -13.10
CA GLU A 135 -23.52 1.79 -13.79
C GLU A 135 -23.60 3.32 -13.86
N PRO A 136 -23.91 3.89 -15.04
CA PRO A 136 -23.92 5.34 -15.18
C PRO A 136 -24.96 5.90 -14.21
N ILE A 137 -24.51 6.81 -13.34
CA ILE A 137 -25.39 7.75 -12.68
C ILE A 137 -26.05 8.54 -13.82
N VAL A 138 -27.23 8.08 -14.26
CA VAL A 138 -28.08 8.83 -15.17
C VAL A 138 -28.38 10.13 -14.44
N ALA A 139 -27.80 11.22 -14.94
CA ALA A 139 -28.08 12.55 -14.45
C ALA A 139 -29.60 12.75 -14.47
N PRO A 140 -30.22 13.28 -13.41
CA PRO A 140 -31.64 13.59 -13.45
C PRO A 140 -31.83 14.63 -14.57
N THR A 141 -32.61 14.24 -15.59
CA THR A 141 -33.05 15.12 -16.67
C THR A 141 -33.74 16.32 -16.02
N GLN A 142 -33.29 17.52 -16.37
CA GLN A 142 -33.94 18.77 -15.98
C GLN A 142 -35.37 18.77 -16.51
N GLU A 143 -36.38 18.60 -15.64
CA GLU A 143 -37.74 19.04 -15.97
C GLU A 143 -38.70 19.23 -14.78
N ASP A 144 -38.29 19.06 -13.52
CA ASP A 144 -39.22 19.28 -12.39
C ASP A 144 -38.71 20.39 -11.43
N GLU A 145 -38.58 21.60 -11.99
CA GLU A 145 -38.60 22.81 -11.19
C GLU A 145 -40.04 23.17 -10.81
N THR A 146 -40.23 23.41 -9.51
CA THR A 146 -41.33 24.21 -8.92
C THR A 146 -42.63 23.50 -8.58
N ARG A 147 -42.65 22.77 -7.46
CA ARG A 147 -43.83 22.80 -6.55
C ARG A 147 -43.43 23.03 -5.10
N LEU A 148 -43.21 24.30 -4.80
CA LEU A 148 -43.37 24.91 -3.49
C LEU A 148 -44.79 24.60 -2.98
N ILE A 149 -44.89 23.88 -1.86
CA ILE A 149 -46.15 23.52 -1.22
C ILE A 149 -46.71 24.77 -0.51
N MET A 150 -47.89 25.24 -0.93
CA MET A 150 -48.72 26.24 -0.25
C MET A 150 -50.21 25.83 -0.34
N PRO A 151 -51.08 26.24 0.60
CA PRO A 151 -52.24 25.48 1.03
C PRO A 151 -53.51 25.62 0.16
N THR A 152 -54.39 24.65 0.37
CA THR A 152 -55.67 24.33 -0.29
C THR A 152 -56.77 25.39 -0.15
N LYS A 153 -57.63 25.51 -1.19
CA LYS A 153 -59.03 26.00 -1.13
C LYS A 153 -59.90 25.30 -2.21
N PRO A 154 -61.25 25.29 -2.07
CA PRO A 154 -62.04 24.06 -2.18
C PRO A 154 -62.72 23.82 -3.54
N LYS A 155 -63.21 22.58 -3.69
CA LYS A 155 -63.95 22.00 -4.81
C LYS A 155 -65.17 22.83 -5.25
N THR A 156 -65.38 22.93 -6.55
CA THR A 156 -66.70 23.19 -7.15
C THR A 156 -67.04 22.08 -8.13
N VAL A 157 -68.18 21.43 -7.86
CA VAL A 157 -68.82 20.38 -8.66
C VAL A 157 -69.63 21.04 -9.78
N LYS A 158 -69.57 20.49 -10.99
CA LYS A 158 -70.71 20.41 -11.92
C LYS A 158 -70.64 19.08 -12.66
#